data_AF-A0A3R9TBD9-F1
#
_entry.id   AF-A0A3R9TBD9-F1
#
_cell.length_a   1.000
_cell.length_b   1.000
_cell.length_c   1.000
_cell.angle_alpha   90.00
_cell.angle_beta   90.00
_cell.angle_gamma   90.00
#
_symmetry.space_group_name_H-M   'P 1'
#
loop_
_entity.id
_entity.type
_entity.pdbx_description
1 polymer ?
#
loop_
_entity_poly.entity_id
_entity_poly.type
_entity_poly.pdbx_seq_one_letter_code
_entity_poly.pdbx_strand_id
1 'polypeptide(L)'
;MGLIHTWSSVLENHSIRTAQVLLTHDDLADRRRYLNSCDALQNLIDWRVIPVINENDTVSTDEIRFGDNDTLAAMVAGQVHADLLIILTDQQGMFDSDPRHNPDAKLLSTVRAMDDVLFEMAGGGGVLGRG
;
A
#
# COMPACT_ATOMS: atom_id res chain seq x y z
N MET A 1 18.96 11.58 7.41
CA MET A 1 18.49 10.34 8.09
C MET A 1 17.73 9.50 7.07
N GLY A 2 17.86 8.18 7.09
CA GLY A 2 17.14 7.29 6.17
C GLY A 2 15.70 7.00 6.64
N LEU A 3 14.82 6.60 5.72
CA LEU A 3 13.39 6.34 5.95
C LEU A 3 13.12 5.47 7.20
N ILE A 4 13.81 4.34 7.29
CA ILE A 4 13.61 3.37 8.39
C ILE A 4 14.05 3.91 9.73
N HIS A 5 15.15 4.66 9.76
CA HIS A 5 15.62 5.30 10.99
C HIS A 5 14.62 6.36 11.48
N THR A 6 13.99 7.10 10.56
CA THR A 6 12.95 8.07 10.92
C THR A 6 11.74 7.37 11.54
N TRP A 7 11.26 6.28 10.92
CA TRP A 7 10.16 5.49 11.47
C TRP A 7 10.48 4.94 12.86
N SER A 8 11.64 4.32 13.04
CA SER A 8 12.04 3.76 14.34
C SER A 8 12.16 4.85 15.40
N SER A 9 12.83 5.96 15.09
CA SER A 9 13.04 7.07 16.04
C SER A 9 11.74 7.71 16.52
N VAL A 10 10.75 7.86 15.61
CA VAL A 10 9.46 8.45 15.96
C VAL A 10 8.66 7.48 16.84
N LEU A 11 8.59 6.20 16.47
CA LEU A 11 7.80 5.19 17.18
C LEU A 11 8.42 4.75 18.51
N GLU A 12 9.74 4.81 18.64
CA GLU A 12 10.45 4.56 19.90
C GLU A 12 10.01 5.53 21.01
N ASN A 13 9.72 6.79 20.67
CA ASN A 13 9.17 7.76 21.64
C ASN A 13 7.82 7.32 22.23
N HIS A 14 7.13 6.41 21.54
CA HIS A 14 5.87 5.81 21.98
C HIS A 14 6.05 4.39 22.54
N SER A 15 7.29 3.94 22.78
CA SER A 15 7.62 2.57 23.20
C SER A 15 7.15 1.48 22.21
N ILE A 16 7.05 1.84 20.93
CA ILE A 16 6.67 0.93 19.86
C ILE A 16 7.92 0.53 19.09
N ARG A 17 8.13 -0.78 18.93
CA ARG A 17 9.23 -1.33 18.13
C ARG A 17 8.81 -1.43 16.67
N THR A 18 9.75 -1.19 15.76
CA THR A 18 9.56 -1.36 14.32
C THR A 18 10.46 -2.45 13.76
N ALA A 19 10.04 -3.11 12.69
CA ALA A 19 10.89 -4.01 11.91
C ALA A 19 10.77 -3.64 10.43
N GLN A 20 11.92 -3.49 9.76
CA GLN A 20 11.92 -3.30 8.30
C GLN A 20 11.65 -4.63 7.61
N VAL A 21 10.76 -4.62 6.62
CA VAL A 21 10.51 -5.75 5.73
C VAL A 21 10.60 -5.24 4.29
N LEU A 22 11.39 -5.93 3.47
CA LEU A 22 11.53 -5.62 2.06
C LEU A 22 10.99 -6.80 1.25
N LEU A 23 10.04 -6.54 0.36
CA LEU A 23 9.37 -7.57 -0.45
C LEU A 23 9.57 -7.28 -1.95
N THR A 24 9.54 -8.31 -2.76
CA THR A 24 9.45 -8.20 -4.23
C THR A 24 8.16 -8.84 -4.73
N HIS A 25 7.73 -8.51 -5.95
CA HIS A 25 6.60 -9.19 -6.60
C HIS A 25 6.81 -10.69 -6.73
N ASP A 26 8.05 -11.12 -6.99
CA ASP A 26 8.43 -12.53 -7.05
C ASP A 26 8.20 -13.25 -5.72
N ASP A 27 8.46 -12.57 -4.58
CA ASP A 27 8.19 -13.13 -3.25
C ASP A 27 6.70 -13.30 -3.00
N LEU A 28 5.86 -12.50 -3.66
CA LEU A 28 4.41 -12.55 -3.56
C LEU A 28 3.79 -13.54 -4.56
N ALA A 29 4.46 -13.80 -5.70
CA ALA A 29 4.02 -14.74 -6.71
C ALA A 29 4.40 -16.20 -6.39
N ASP A 30 5.53 -16.44 -5.72
CA ASP A 30 5.92 -17.77 -5.27
C ASP A 30 5.18 -18.17 -3.99
N ARG A 31 4.39 -19.24 -4.06
CA ARG A 31 3.57 -19.71 -2.93
C ARG A 31 4.37 -19.96 -1.65
N ARG A 32 5.59 -20.49 -1.74
CA ARG A 32 6.39 -20.82 -0.55
C ARG A 32 6.93 -19.55 0.09
N ARG A 33 7.45 -18.62 -0.72
CA ARG A 33 7.92 -17.32 -0.23
C ARG A 33 6.78 -16.47 0.32
N TYR A 34 5.62 -16.53 -0.31
CA TYR A 34 4.39 -15.90 0.16
C TYR A 34 4.02 -16.38 1.56
N LEU A 35 3.95 -17.69 1.79
CA LEU A 35 3.60 -18.25 3.11
C LEU A 35 4.64 -17.90 4.17
N ASN A 36 5.94 -17.97 3.84
CA ASN A 36 6.99 -17.58 4.77
C ASN A 36 6.89 -16.10 5.18
N SER A 37 6.52 -15.23 4.23
CA SER A 37 6.31 -13.81 4.48
C SER A 37 5.08 -13.57 5.36
N CYS A 38 3.99 -14.31 5.14
CA CYS A 38 2.80 -14.27 6.00
C CYS A 38 3.18 -14.63 7.45
N ASP A 39 3.87 -15.75 7.65
CA ASP A 39 4.28 -16.20 8.99
C ASP A 39 5.18 -15.17 9.67
N ALA A 40 6.14 -14.59 8.94
CA ALA A 40 7.03 -13.56 9.47
C ALA A 40 6.27 -12.29 9.90
N LEU A 41 5.37 -11.79 9.04
CA LEU A 41 4.55 -10.62 9.34
C LEU A 41 3.62 -10.85 10.52
N GLN A 42 2.98 -12.02 10.59
CA GLN A 42 2.08 -12.37 11.70
C GLN A 42 2.85 -12.43 13.03
N ASN A 43 4.04 -13.02 13.05
CA ASN A 43 4.88 -13.06 14.25
C ASN A 43 5.28 -11.65 14.74
N LEU A 44 5.59 -10.72 13.83
CA LEU A 44 5.88 -9.33 14.19
C LEU A 44 4.68 -8.66 14.86
N ILE A 45 3.48 -8.85 14.28
CA ILE A 45 2.23 -8.31 14.83
C ILE A 45 1.96 -8.90 16.22
N ASP A 46 2.10 -10.23 16.38
CA ASP A 46 1.90 -10.92 17.66
C ASP A 46 2.88 -10.42 18.75
N TRP A 47 4.10 -10.04 18.35
CA TRP A 47 5.11 -9.43 19.23
C TRP A 47 4.91 -7.93 19.48
N ARG A 48 3.83 -7.35 18.97
CA ARG A 48 3.52 -5.91 19.03
C ARG A 48 4.64 -5.06 18.41
N VAL A 49 5.20 -5.55 17.31
CA VAL A 49 6.16 -4.83 16.47
C VAL A 49 5.43 -4.33 15.24
N ILE A 50 5.62 -3.06 14.87
CA ILE A 50 5.07 -2.51 13.63
C ILE A 50 6.00 -2.87 12.46
N PRO A 51 5.57 -3.69 11.48
CA PRO A 51 6.31 -3.90 10.26
C PRO A 51 6.26 -2.62 9.39
N VAL A 52 7.42 -2.12 8.98
CA VAL A 52 7.58 -1.05 8.00
C VAL A 52 8.00 -1.70 6.69
N ILE A 53 7.04 -1.84 5.79
CA ILE A 53 7.17 -2.63 4.56
C ILE A 53 7.46 -1.69 3.39
N ASN A 54 8.38 -2.07 2.52
CA ASN A 54 8.62 -1.40 1.25
C ASN A 54 9.04 -2.42 0.18
N GLU A 55 9.00 -2.01 -1.09
CA GLU A 55 9.57 -2.81 -2.17
C GLU A 55 11.11 -2.91 -2.05
N ASN A 56 11.66 -4.05 -2.46
CA ASN A 56 13.09 -4.27 -2.54
C ASN A 56 13.65 -3.87 -3.92
N ASP A 57 13.84 -2.57 -4.12
CA ASP A 57 14.30 -1.96 -5.38
C ASP A 57 15.66 -2.49 -5.88
N THR A 58 16.47 -3.12 -5.01
CA THR A 58 17.81 -3.61 -5.39
C THR A 58 17.75 -4.94 -6.16
N VAL A 59 16.68 -5.71 -5.98
CA VAL A 59 16.47 -7.01 -6.64
C VAL A 59 15.23 -7.03 -7.52
N SER A 60 14.33 -6.05 -7.38
CA SER A 60 13.23 -5.86 -8.32
C SER A 60 13.79 -5.49 -9.69
N THR A 61 13.46 -6.29 -10.71
CA THR A 61 13.90 -6.09 -12.10
C THR A 61 12.96 -5.19 -12.90
N ASP A 62 11.79 -4.86 -12.34
CA ASP A 62 10.84 -3.96 -12.95
C ASP A 62 11.23 -2.51 -12.63
N GLU A 63 11.55 -1.74 -13.67
CA GLU A 63 11.99 -0.34 -13.56
C GLU A 63 10.97 0.51 -12.78
N ILE A 64 11.31 0.87 -11.53
CA ILE A 64 10.72 1.92 -10.66
C ILE A 64 9.41 2.47 -11.21
N ARG A 65 8.32 1.74 -10.99
CA ARG A 65 6.97 2.19 -11.34
C ARG A 65 6.32 2.82 -10.12
N PHE A 66 6.22 4.15 -10.12
CA PHE A 66 5.36 4.86 -9.17
C PHE A 66 3.93 4.27 -9.26
N GLY A 67 3.42 3.75 -8.14
CA GLY A 67 2.11 3.09 -8.05
C GLY A 67 2.13 1.62 -7.61
N ASP A 68 3.30 1.03 -7.40
CA ASP A 68 3.37 -0.39 -6.99
C ASP A 68 3.01 -0.62 -5.52
N ASN A 69 3.26 0.38 -4.67
CA ASN A 69 3.00 0.26 -3.24
C ASN A 69 1.51 0.12 -2.89
N ASP A 70 0.58 0.57 -3.75
CA ASP A 70 -0.85 0.30 -3.57
C ASP A 70 -1.16 -1.19 -3.77
N THR A 71 -0.55 -1.80 -4.78
CA THR A 71 -0.66 -3.24 -5.05
C THR A 71 0.02 -4.04 -3.93
N LEU A 72 1.23 -3.64 -3.54
CA LEU A 72 1.95 -4.25 -2.41
C LEU A 72 1.13 -4.17 -1.13
N ALA A 73 0.55 -3.00 -0.82
CA ALA A 73 -0.26 -2.81 0.38
C ALA A 73 -1.53 -3.68 0.35
N ALA A 74 -2.20 -3.80 -0.81
CA ALA A 74 -3.34 -4.71 -0.98
C ALA A 74 -2.94 -6.18 -0.79
N MET A 75 -1.79 -6.60 -1.34
CA MET A 75 -1.27 -7.96 -1.17
C MET A 75 -0.93 -8.25 0.30
N VAL A 76 -0.21 -7.35 0.96
CA VAL A 76 0.13 -7.45 2.39
C VAL A 76 -1.14 -7.49 3.24
N ALA A 77 -2.12 -6.64 2.97
CA ALA A 77 -3.40 -6.65 3.68
C ALA A 77 -4.07 -8.03 3.59
N GLY A 78 -4.04 -8.66 2.41
CA GLY A 78 -4.49 -10.04 2.23
C GLY A 78 -3.67 -11.07 3.01
N GLN A 79 -2.34 -10.92 3.06
CA GLN A 79 -1.43 -11.82 3.76
C GLN A 79 -1.65 -11.85 5.27
N VAL A 80 -1.86 -10.68 5.88
CA VAL A 80 -2.06 -10.56 7.33
C VAL A 80 -3.52 -10.63 7.73
N HIS A 81 -4.41 -10.96 6.79
CA HIS A 81 -5.86 -10.98 6.98
C HIS A 81 -6.40 -9.68 7.60
N ALA A 82 -5.91 -8.54 7.12
CA ALA A 82 -6.33 -7.24 7.63
C ALA A 82 -7.82 -6.98 7.39
N ASP A 83 -8.51 -6.45 8.39
CA ASP A 83 -9.91 -6.03 8.26
C ASP A 83 -10.06 -4.76 7.40
N LEU A 84 -9.00 -3.94 7.33
CA LEU A 84 -9.02 -2.64 6.66
C LEU A 84 -7.65 -2.29 6.06
N LEU A 85 -7.66 -1.87 4.79
CA LEU A 85 -6.55 -1.18 4.14
C LEU A 85 -6.85 0.32 4.08
N ILE A 86 -5.94 1.14 4.59
CA ILE A 86 -6.02 2.60 4.52
C ILE A 86 -4.91 3.11 3.61
N ILE A 87 -5.30 3.69 2.47
CA ILE A 87 -4.37 4.37 1.56
C ILE A 87 -4.40 5.86 1.87
N LEU A 88 -3.26 6.40 2.29
CA LEU A 88 -3.09 7.83 2.54
C LEU A 88 -2.55 8.49 1.27
N THR A 89 -3.30 9.45 0.74
CA THR A 89 -2.97 10.16 -0.50
C THR A 89 -3.06 11.69 -0.28
N ASP A 90 -2.46 12.46 -1.18
CA ASP A 90 -2.57 13.91 -1.21
C ASP A 90 -3.89 14.41 -1.84
N GLN A 91 -4.67 13.50 -2.44
CA GLN A 91 -6.01 13.76 -2.91
C GLN A 91 -7.03 13.63 -1.76
N GLN A 92 -8.17 14.31 -1.87
CA GLN A 92 -9.25 14.17 -0.88
C GLN A 92 -9.92 12.78 -0.92
N GLY A 93 -9.75 12.05 -2.02
CA GLY A 93 -10.37 10.76 -2.29
C GLY A 93 -10.77 10.66 -3.75
N MET A 94 -11.61 9.68 -4.05
CA MET A 94 -12.11 9.45 -5.40
C MET A 94 -13.33 10.33 -5.68
N PHE A 95 -13.38 10.93 -6.86
CA PHE A 95 -14.52 11.72 -7.34
C PHE A 95 -15.30 10.95 -8.41
N ASP A 96 -16.58 11.28 -8.57
CA ASP A 96 -17.43 10.71 -9.63
C ASP A 96 -17.03 11.12 -11.06
N SER A 97 -16.17 12.13 -11.18
CA SER A 97 -15.64 12.68 -12.43
C SER A 97 -14.37 13.49 -12.12
N ASP A 98 -13.52 13.77 -13.12
CA ASP A 98 -12.27 14.50 -12.90
C ASP A 98 -12.55 15.96 -12.46
N PRO A 99 -12.24 16.35 -11.20
CA PRO A 99 -12.54 17.69 -10.69
C PRO A 99 -11.73 18.79 -11.39
N ARG A 100 -10.67 18.45 -12.14
CA ARG A 100 -9.88 19.40 -12.93
C ARG A 100 -10.62 19.87 -14.17
N HIS A 101 -11.56 19.05 -14.66
CA HIS A 101 -12.33 19.31 -15.88
C HIS A 101 -13.84 19.52 -15.59
N ASN A 102 -14.33 19.04 -14.45
CA ASN A 102 -15.71 19.20 -14.02
C ASN A 102 -15.79 19.87 -12.63
N PRO A 103 -16.18 21.16 -12.54
CA PRO A 103 -16.33 21.85 -11.27
C PRO A 103 -17.46 21.29 -10.39
N ASP A 104 -18.41 20.54 -10.97
CA ASP A 104 -19.51 19.89 -10.25
C ASP A 104 -19.16 18.47 -9.78
N ALA A 105 -17.91 18.03 -9.93
CA ALA A 105 -17.45 16.71 -9.49
C ALA A 105 -17.67 16.49 -7.99
N LYS A 106 -18.20 15.33 -7.62
CA LYS A 106 -18.55 15.01 -6.23
C LYS A 106 -17.61 13.96 -5.66
N LEU A 107 -17.15 14.22 -4.44
CA LEU A 107 -16.37 13.26 -3.67
C LEU A 107 -17.23 12.06 -3.28
N LEU A 108 -16.75 10.86 -3.59
CA LEU A 108 -17.40 9.60 -3.20
C LEU A 108 -17.07 9.30 -1.73
N SER A 109 -18.05 9.47 -0.84
CA SER A 109 -17.86 9.21 0.59
C SER A 109 -17.83 7.72 0.92
N THR A 110 -18.55 6.91 0.15
CA THR A 110 -18.62 5.45 0.33
C THR A 110 -19.02 4.83 -0.99
N VAL A 111 -18.32 3.78 -1.38
CA VAL A 111 -18.61 3.02 -2.58
C VAL A 111 -18.31 1.55 -2.33
N ARG A 112 -19.02 0.65 -3.01
CA ARG A 112 -18.75 -0.77 -2.91
C ARG A 112 -17.48 -1.08 -3.69
N ALA A 113 -16.56 -1.83 -3.10
CA ALA A 113 -15.42 -2.35 -3.83
C ALA A 113 -15.90 -3.18 -5.04
N MET A 114 -15.22 -3.02 -6.17
CA MET A 114 -15.54 -3.67 -7.45
C MET A 114 -16.89 -3.28 -8.08
N ASP A 115 -17.48 -2.15 -7.70
CA ASP A 115 -18.60 -1.58 -8.46
C ASP A 115 -18.12 -1.20 -9.88
N ASP A 116 -18.87 -1.60 -10.91
CA ASP A 116 -18.51 -1.37 -12.32
C ASP A 116 -18.26 0.12 -12.61
N VAL A 117 -19.00 0.98 -11.91
CA VAL A 117 -18.89 2.43 -11.98
C VAL A 117 -17.48 2.93 -11.62
N LEU A 118 -16.77 2.23 -10.73
CA LEU A 118 -15.38 2.59 -10.38
C LEU A 118 -14.41 2.37 -11.53
N PHE A 119 -14.62 1.33 -12.33
CA PHE A 119 -13.78 1.04 -13.48
C PHE A 119 -14.02 2.03 -14.62
N GLU A 120 -15.24 2.55 -14.76
CA GLU A 120 -15.56 3.62 -15.70
C GLU A 120 -14.95 4.97 -15.27
N MET A 121 -14.85 5.21 -13.96
CA MET A 121 -14.27 6.42 -13.37
C MET A 121 -12.73 6.39 -13.31
N ALA A 122 -12.13 5.20 -13.20
CA ALA A 122 -10.69 4.99 -13.24
C ALA A 122 -10.16 5.28 -14.65
N GLY A 123 -9.88 6.55 -14.92
CA GLY A 123 -9.31 7.00 -16.19
C GLY A 123 -7.90 6.45 -16.45
N GLY A 124 -7.35 6.75 -17.63
CA GLY A 124 -5.95 6.49 -17.91
C GLY A 124 -5.06 7.30 -16.95
N GLY A 125 -4.21 6.59 -16.20
CA GLY A 125 -3.32 7.15 -15.19
C GLY A 125 -2.58 8.42 -15.63
N GLY A 126 -2.44 9.37 -14.71
CA GLY A 126 -1.64 10.57 -14.94
C GLY A 126 -0.14 10.29 -15.01
N VAL A 127 0.64 11.32 -15.30
CA VAL A 127 2.13 11.25 -15.39
C VAL A 127 2.80 10.70 -14.13
N LEU A 128 2.11 10.72 -12.98
CA LEU A 128 2.65 10.39 -11.65
C LEU A 128 1.90 9.28 -10.91
N GLY A 129 0.85 8.68 -11.49
CA GLY A 129 0.07 7.66 -10.80
C GLY A 129 -1.02 7.05 -11.69
N ARG A 130 -1.39 5.80 -11.40
CA ARG A 130 -2.56 5.16 -12.03
C ARG A 130 -3.81 5.61 -11.26
N GLY A 131 -4.88 5.90 -12.00
CA GLY A 131 -6.13 6.47 -11.49
C GLY A 131 -6.80 5.62 -10.42
#